data_AF-A0A354CLV8-F1
#
_entry.id   AF-A0A354CLV8-F1
#
_cell.length_a   1.000
_cell.length_b   1.000
_cell.length_c   1.000
_cell.angle_alpha   90.00
_cell.angle_beta   90.00
_cell.angle_gamma   90.00
#
_symmetry.space_group_name_H-M   'P 1'
#
loop_
_entity.id
_entity.type
_entity.pdbx_description
1 polymer ?
#
loop_
_entity_poly.entity_id
_entity_poly.type
_entity_poly.pdbx_seq_one_letter_code
_entity_poly.pdbx_strand_id
1 'polypeptide(L)'
;MINKRYIKTAGAIISAAVLLVSAGCGSRNNVPGGSVQAESIAGNDKGSTSVSTADVTLTRDSEYPDYYEQEVRKTIQTLDDTITRDSVSYIFITDTHLDSNEASTTAAYRMYNAVVDVANNSDVDFVCVGGDIYDGRHAEENGKANAMQIIRNVAEILSTCNKPVFFLHGNHDDNSFSAQVDGNLLYSADYIINKEEWYSVTMAYFPQYAAEYEHGYFYYDLPGKNVRVVCLNMSDSDDTVVNGEQNEMGMYFYGYKDKQIDWLLDKAFAREDCRYLIMSHDAFDYPEGYNVSSNRDTLHDILTAAYTHQNYNN
;
A
#
# COMPACT_ATOMS: atom_id res chain seq x y z
N MET A 1 20.50 31.46 -4.43
CA MET A 1 20.29 31.33 -5.88
C MET A 1 19.87 29.89 -6.12
N ILE A 2 18.56 29.64 -6.18
CA ILE A 2 17.99 28.28 -6.29
C ILE A 2 17.78 27.99 -7.78
N ASN A 3 18.32 26.88 -8.25
CA ASN A 3 18.26 26.45 -9.64
C ASN A 3 16.83 26.03 -10.00
N LYS A 4 16.31 26.58 -11.11
CA LYS A 4 15.03 26.16 -11.71
C LYS A 4 15.11 24.67 -12.09
N ARG A 5 14.22 23.83 -11.57
CA ARG A 5 14.03 22.44 -12.00
C ARG A 5 12.77 22.35 -12.85
N TYR A 6 12.86 21.73 -14.03
CA TYR A 6 11.77 21.59 -14.99
C TYR A 6 11.22 20.17 -14.92
N ILE A 7 9.92 20.01 -14.64
CA ILE A 7 9.20 18.75 -14.84
C ILE A 7 8.49 18.86 -16.18
N LYS A 8 8.74 17.94 -17.12
CA LYS A 8 8.14 17.95 -18.45
C LYS A 8 7.25 16.71 -18.65
N THR A 9 5.95 16.98 -18.82
CA THR A 9 4.93 16.24 -19.56
C THR A 9 4.89 14.70 -19.39
N ALA A 10 4.13 14.18 -18.42
CA ALA A 10 3.83 12.75 -18.29
C ALA A 10 2.36 12.45 -18.63
N GLY A 11 2.11 11.65 -19.68
CA GLY A 11 0.76 11.32 -20.17
C GLY A 11 -0.08 10.42 -19.25
N ALA A 12 -1.39 10.68 -19.16
CA ALA A 12 -2.34 9.97 -18.28
C ALA A 12 -2.64 8.52 -18.74
N ILE A 13 -2.91 7.62 -17.78
CA ILE A 13 -3.29 6.21 -17.97
C ILE A 13 -4.77 6.01 -17.63
N ILE A 14 -5.47 5.22 -18.46
CA ILE A 14 -6.75 4.60 -18.12
C ILE A 14 -6.41 3.31 -17.37
N SER A 15 -6.57 3.32 -16.05
CA SER A 15 -6.30 2.18 -15.17
C SER A 15 -7.60 1.40 -14.91
N ALA A 16 -7.57 0.08 -15.06
CA ALA A 16 -8.59 -0.79 -14.48
C ALA A 16 -8.07 -1.26 -13.11
N ALA A 17 -8.41 -0.52 -12.05
CA ALA A 17 -8.16 -0.95 -10.68
C ALA A 17 -9.30 -1.91 -10.29
N VAL A 18 -8.97 -3.16 -9.92
CA VAL A 18 -9.93 -4.03 -9.26
C VAL A 18 -9.62 -4.01 -7.77
N LEU A 19 -10.47 -3.28 -7.04
CA LEU A 19 -10.51 -3.23 -5.60
C LEU A 19 -11.03 -4.59 -5.07
N LEU A 20 -10.19 -5.35 -4.37
CA LEU A 20 -10.62 -6.55 -3.67
C LEU A 20 -10.65 -6.26 -2.16
N VAL A 21 -11.88 -5.97 -1.71
CA VAL A 21 -12.49 -6.15 -0.37
C VAL A 21 -11.66 -5.73 0.85
N SER A 22 -12.07 -4.63 1.49
CA SER A 22 -11.76 -4.32 2.88
C SER A 22 -12.48 -5.30 3.83
N ALA A 23 -11.74 -5.97 4.72
CA ALA A 23 -12.34 -6.66 5.86
C ALA A 23 -12.65 -5.62 6.95
N GLY A 24 -13.87 -5.10 6.95
CA GLY A 24 -14.32 -4.25 8.06
C GLY A 24 -14.45 -5.08 9.34
N CYS A 25 -13.64 -4.77 10.36
CA CYS A 25 -13.85 -5.25 11.71
C CYS A 25 -13.92 -4.08 12.71
N GLY A 26 -15.08 -3.94 13.38
CA GLY A 26 -15.14 -3.43 14.76
C GLY A 26 -15.31 -1.92 14.99
N SER A 27 -16.54 -1.42 14.86
CA SER A 27 -16.99 -0.11 15.33
C SER A 27 -16.69 0.20 16.81
N ARG A 28 -16.22 1.43 17.12
CA ARG A 28 -16.60 2.23 18.32
C ARG A 28 -16.50 3.76 18.08
N ASN A 29 -17.63 4.32 17.63
CA ASN A 29 -18.25 5.65 17.81
C ASN A 29 -17.46 6.99 17.93
N ASN A 30 -18.02 7.94 17.16
CA ASN A 30 -18.15 9.40 17.31
C ASN A 30 -17.06 10.33 16.77
N VAL A 31 -17.11 10.58 15.46
CA VAL A 31 -16.92 11.93 14.88
C VAL A 31 -18.06 12.20 13.88
N PRO A 32 -18.78 13.34 13.96
CA PRO A 32 -19.85 13.67 13.04
C PRO A 32 -19.32 14.37 11.79
N GLY A 33 -19.46 13.73 10.63
CA GLY A 33 -19.32 14.38 9.32
C GLY A 33 -18.55 13.53 8.32
N GLY A 34 -19.26 12.95 7.35
CA GLY A 34 -18.67 12.16 6.26
C GLY A 34 -19.36 10.83 6.06
N SER A 35 -20.60 10.84 5.57
CA SER A 35 -21.29 9.62 5.18
C SER A 35 -20.62 9.04 3.92
N VAL A 36 -19.83 7.98 4.06
CA VAL A 36 -19.58 7.08 2.93
C VAL A 36 -20.87 6.29 2.76
N GLN A 37 -21.67 6.65 1.74
CA GLN A 37 -22.75 5.78 1.31
C GLN A 37 -22.09 4.49 0.81
N ALA A 38 -22.32 3.40 1.54
CA ALA A 38 -22.18 2.07 0.99
C ALA A 38 -23.10 2.01 -0.24
N GLU A 39 -22.55 2.13 -1.44
CA GLU A 39 -23.28 1.72 -2.63
C GLU A 39 -23.54 0.23 -2.47
N SER A 40 -24.82 -0.09 -2.28
CA SER A 40 -25.32 -1.44 -2.31
C SER A 40 -24.85 -2.08 -3.61
N ILE A 41 -23.99 -3.09 -3.53
CA ILE A 41 -23.79 -4.02 -4.65
C ILE A 41 -25.14 -4.71 -4.84
N ALA A 42 -25.90 -4.22 -5.81
CA ALA A 42 -27.12 -4.87 -6.25
C ALA A 42 -26.71 -6.26 -6.74
N GLY A 43 -27.00 -7.27 -5.92
CA GLY A 43 -26.81 -8.67 -6.27
C GLY A 43 -27.55 -8.94 -7.58
N ASN A 44 -26.80 -9.12 -8.66
CA ASN A 44 -27.36 -9.63 -9.89
C ASN A 44 -27.44 -11.15 -9.73
N ASP A 45 -28.44 -11.59 -8.96
CA ASP A 45 -28.82 -13.00 -8.86
C ASP A 45 -29.44 -13.41 -10.20
N LYS A 46 -28.57 -13.85 -11.12
CA LYS A 46 -28.97 -14.54 -12.34
C LYS A 46 -28.08 -15.76 -12.55
N GLY A 47 -28.52 -16.84 -11.94
CA GLY A 47 -28.31 -18.19 -12.47
C GLY A 47 -26.99 -18.82 -12.06
N SER A 48 -27.10 -19.87 -11.26
CA SER A 48 -26.12 -20.96 -11.17
C SER A 48 -25.84 -21.50 -12.58
N THR A 49 -24.85 -20.93 -13.27
CA THR A 49 -24.16 -21.57 -14.38
C THR A 49 -22.86 -22.11 -13.82
N SER A 50 -22.74 -23.44 -13.79
CA SER A 50 -21.49 -24.15 -13.54
C SER A 50 -20.40 -23.58 -14.47
N VAL A 51 -19.49 -22.80 -13.90
CA VAL A 51 -18.35 -22.23 -14.63
C VAL A 51 -17.36 -23.37 -14.89
N SER A 52 -16.93 -23.53 -16.14
CA SER A 52 -15.91 -24.51 -16.53
C SER A 52 -14.54 -23.99 -16.11
N THR A 53 -13.95 -24.57 -15.06
CA THR A 53 -12.71 -24.13 -14.39
C THR A 53 -11.50 -24.98 -14.80
N ALA A 54 -11.28 -25.21 -16.10
CA ALA A 54 -10.37 -26.28 -16.51
C ALA A 54 -8.88 -26.07 -16.17
N ASP A 55 -8.41 -24.87 -15.79
CA ASP A 55 -6.97 -24.63 -15.53
C ASP A 55 -6.64 -23.71 -14.31
N VAL A 56 -7.59 -23.34 -13.46
CA VAL A 56 -7.30 -22.51 -12.27
C VAL A 56 -6.84 -23.38 -11.10
N THR A 57 -5.55 -23.27 -10.75
CA THR A 57 -4.97 -23.94 -9.57
C THR A 57 -4.86 -22.95 -8.44
N LEU A 58 -5.70 -23.13 -7.41
CA LEU A 58 -5.65 -22.34 -6.19
C LEU A 58 -4.77 -23.07 -5.18
N THR A 59 -3.81 -22.36 -4.60
CA THR A 59 -2.75 -22.94 -3.76
C THR A 59 -3.24 -23.32 -2.36
N ARG A 60 -4.43 -22.83 -1.97
CA ARG A 60 -4.98 -22.88 -0.60
C ARG A 60 -6.45 -23.31 -0.54
N ASP A 61 -6.96 -24.01 -1.56
CA ASP A 61 -8.38 -24.40 -1.67
C ASP A 61 -8.96 -25.04 -0.41
N SER A 62 -8.19 -25.90 0.27
CA SER A 62 -8.64 -26.57 1.50
C SER A 62 -8.87 -25.64 2.69
N GLU A 63 -8.40 -24.38 2.62
CA GLU A 63 -8.51 -23.37 3.67
C GLU A 63 -9.66 -22.37 3.41
N TYR A 64 -10.28 -22.42 2.23
CA TYR A 64 -11.36 -21.54 1.82
C TYR A 64 -12.75 -22.17 2.08
N PRO A 65 -13.69 -21.41 2.65
CA PRO A 65 -15.10 -21.75 2.53
C PRO A 65 -15.56 -21.71 1.06
N ASP A 66 -16.50 -22.56 0.65
CA ASP A 66 -16.96 -22.66 -0.76
C ASP A 66 -17.34 -21.31 -1.40
N TYR A 67 -18.00 -20.41 -0.65
CA TYR A 67 -18.38 -19.09 -1.16
C TYR A 67 -17.16 -18.21 -1.47
N TYR A 68 -16.08 -18.40 -0.72
CA TYR A 68 -14.85 -17.63 -0.85
C TYR A 68 -14.07 -18.09 -2.08
N GLU A 69 -13.95 -19.40 -2.28
CA GLU A 69 -13.37 -20.01 -3.47
C GLU A 69 -14.10 -19.55 -4.75
N GLN A 70 -15.45 -19.53 -4.72
CA GLN A 70 -16.25 -19.07 -5.85
C GLN A 70 -15.98 -17.61 -6.23
N GLU A 71 -15.85 -16.70 -5.25
CA GLU A 71 -15.53 -15.30 -5.52
C GLU A 71 -14.10 -15.14 -6.06
N VAL A 72 -13.13 -15.93 -5.58
CA VAL A 72 -11.76 -15.94 -6.14
C VAL A 72 -11.78 -16.36 -7.61
N ARG A 73 -12.45 -17.47 -7.94
CA ARG A 73 -12.55 -17.97 -9.32
C ARG A 73 -13.28 -17.00 -10.24
N LYS A 74 -14.36 -16.38 -9.75
CA LYS A 74 -15.11 -15.36 -10.49
C LYS A 74 -14.29 -14.09 -10.74
N THR A 75 -13.47 -13.69 -9.76
CA THR A 75 -12.55 -12.56 -9.89
C THR A 75 -11.51 -12.86 -10.98
N ILE A 76 -10.88 -14.04 -10.95
CA ILE A 76 -9.94 -14.48 -11.99
C ILE A 76 -10.58 -14.41 -13.38
N GLN A 77 -11.77 -14.99 -13.54
CA GLN A 77 -12.50 -14.94 -14.81
C GLN A 77 -12.79 -13.51 -15.27
N THR A 78 -13.19 -12.63 -14.35
CA THR A 78 -13.48 -11.22 -14.66
C THR A 78 -12.20 -10.50 -15.14
N LEU A 79 -11.05 -10.79 -14.52
CA LEU A 79 -9.77 -10.25 -14.93
C LEU A 79 -9.37 -10.76 -16.32
N ASP A 80 -9.50 -12.05 -16.58
CA ASP A 80 -9.19 -12.65 -17.90
C ASP A 80 -10.03 -12.04 -19.03
N ASP A 81 -11.30 -11.72 -18.74
CA ASP A 81 -12.21 -11.10 -19.72
C ASP A 81 -11.94 -9.60 -19.92
N THR A 82 -11.25 -8.93 -18.99
CA THR A 82 -11.10 -7.46 -18.96
C THR A 82 -9.69 -6.97 -19.25
N ILE A 83 -8.66 -7.71 -18.82
CA ILE A 83 -7.27 -7.28 -18.98
C ILE A 83 -6.90 -7.30 -20.46
N THR A 84 -6.29 -6.21 -20.91
CA THR A 84 -5.75 -6.10 -22.26
C THR A 84 -4.23 -5.96 -22.20
N ARG A 85 -3.55 -6.25 -23.31
CA ARG A 85 -2.09 -6.05 -23.38
C ARG A 85 -1.66 -4.59 -23.21
N ASP A 86 -2.56 -3.65 -23.50
CA ASP A 86 -2.29 -2.21 -23.46
C ASP A 86 -2.68 -1.54 -22.12
N SER A 87 -3.37 -2.26 -21.24
CA SER A 87 -3.74 -1.76 -19.90
C SER A 87 -2.65 -2.04 -18.87
N VAL A 88 -2.54 -1.19 -17.85
CA VAL A 88 -1.88 -1.54 -16.60
C VAL A 88 -2.97 -2.04 -15.65
N SER A 89 -2.80 -3.24 -15.12
CA SER A 89 -3.78 -3.93 -14.27
C SER A 89 -3.10 -4.39 -13.00
N TYR A 90 -3.67 -4.12 -11.83
CA TYR A 90 -3.02 -4.44 -10.56
C TYR A 90 -4.05 -4.75 -9.49
N ILE A 91 -3.60 -5.46 -8.45
CA ILE A 91 -4.37 -5.68 -7.22
C ILE A 91 -3.88 -4.70 -6.18
N PHE A 92 -4.79 -3.92 -5.59
CA PHE A 92 -4.51 -3.00 -4.51
C PHE A 92 -5.30 -3.39 -3.27
N ILE A 93 -4.59 -3.64 -2.17
CA ILE A 93 -5.15 -4.07 -0.88
C ILE A 93 -4.57 -3.19 0.21
N THR A 94 -5.41 -2.52 0.99
CA THR A 94 -4.99 -1.52 1.99
C THR A 94 -5.87 -1.62 3.22
N ASP A 95 -5.42 -1.04 4.34
CA ASP A 95 -6.23 -0.86 5.54
C ASP A 95 -6.80 -2.19 6.05
N THR A 96 -5.96 -3.22 6.02
CA THR A 96 -6.36 -4.55 6.47
C THR A 96 -6.47 -4.60 7.98
N HIS A 97 -5.74 -3.71 8.70
CA HIS A 97 -5.86 -3.48 10.14
C HIS A 97 -6.00 -4.79 10.91
N LEU A 98 -5.05 -5.72 10.67
CA LEU A 98 -4.97 -6.95 11.44
C LEU A 98 -4.87 -6.61 12.92
N ASP A 99 -5.84 -7.09 13.68
CA ASP A 99 -5.88 -6.99 15.13
C ASP A 99 -5.39 -8.31 15.76
N SER A 100 -5.40 -8.39 17.09
CA SER A 100 -5.06 -9.62 17.81
C SER A 100 -6.20 -10.64 17.86
N ASN A 101 -7.31 -10.43 17.15
CA ASN A 101 -8.45 -11.35 17.13
C ASN A 101 -8.20 -12.48 16.13
N GLU A 102 -8.25 -13.72 16.60
CA GLU A 102 -8.00 -14.92 15.78
C GLU A 102 -8.90 -15.00 14.54
N ALA A 103 -10.19 -14.63 14.66
CA ALA A 103 -11.12 -14.69 13.56
C ALA A 103 -10.81 -13.62 12.49
N SER A 104 -10.52 -12.38 12.92
CA SER A 104 -10.12 -11.28 12.03
C SER A 104 -8.80 -11.59 11.34
N THR A 105 -7.79 -12.05 12.10
CA THR A 105 -6.49 -12.48 11.57
C THR A 105 -6.64 -13.60 10.54
N THR A 106 -7.47 -14.62 10.83
CA THR A 106 -7.73 -15.72 9.90
C THR A 106 -8.38 -15.22 8.61
N ALA A 107 -9.36 -14.32 8.72
CA ALA A 107 -10.01 -13.72 7.55
C ALA A 107 -9.01 -12.91 6.71
N ALA A 108 -8.14 -12.13 7.36
CA ALA A 108 -7.14 -11.32 6.69
C ALA A 108 -6.06 -12.16 5.99
N TYR A 109 -5.58 -13.24 6.61
CA TYR A 109 -4.66 -14.16 5.94
C TYR A 109 -5.32 -14.89 4.77
N ARG A 110 -6.60 -15.28 4.86
CA ARG A 110 -7.34 -15.81 3.71
C ARG A 110 -7.40 -14.79 2.57
N MET A 111 -7.60 -13.51 2.88
CA MET A 111 -7.56 -12.42 1.90
C MET A 111 -6.21 -12.28 1.21
N TYR A 112 -5.10 -12.32 1.94
CA TYR A 112 -3.78 -12.30 1.28
C TYR A 112 -3.52 -13.55 0.45
N ASN A 113 -3.95 -14.73 0.89
CA ASN A 113 -3.85 -15.94 0.06
C ASN A 113 -4.72 -15.85 -1.20
N ALA A 114 -5.92 -15.27 -1.11
CA ALA A 114 -6.76 -15.01 -2.29
C ALA A 114 -6.09 -14.04 -3.26
N VAL A 115 -5.43 -12.99 -2.76
CA VAL A 115 -4.65 -12.06 -3.58
C VAL A 115 -3.54 -12.81 -4.33
N VAL A 116 -2.81 -13.70 -3.67
CA VAL A 116 -1.79 -14.55 -4.31
C VAL A 116 -2.43 -15.42 -5.39
N ASP A 117 -3.54 -16.11 -5.08
CA ASP A 117 -4.19 -16.99 -6.03
C ASP A 117 -4.73 -16.24 -7.25
N VAL A 118 -5.34 -15.07 -7.06
CA VAL A 118 -5.79 -14.20 -8.16
C VAL A 118 -4.61 -13.72 -8.99
N ALA A 119 -3.55 -13.21 -8.35
CA ALA A 119 -2.38 -12.71 -9.06
C ALA A 119 -1.66 -13.81 -9.86
N ASN A 120 -1.54 -15.00 -9.29
CA ASN A 120 -0.85 -16.13 -9.93
C ASN A 120 -1.63 -16.72 -11.11
N ASN A 121 -2.96 -16.56 -11.12
CA ASN A 121 -3.85 -17.11 -12.14
C ASN A 121 -4.41 -16.02 -13.09
N SER A 122 -3.84 -14.81 -13.12
CA SER A 122 -4.28 -13.74 -14.03
C SER A 122 -3.11 -12.93 -14.61
N ASP A 123 -3.41 -12.13 -15.63
CA ASP A 123 -2.45 -11.25 -16.31
C ASP A 123 -2.28 -9.88 -15.63
N VAL A 124 -2.55 -9.76 -14.32
CA VAL A 124 -2.19 -8.56 -13.55
C VAL A 124 -0.67 -8.32 -13.58
N ASP A 125 -0.29 -7.04 -13.51
CA ASP A 125 1.08 -6.57 -13.59
C ASP A 125 1.81 -6.60 -12.25
N PHE A 126 1.09 -6.35 -11.16
CA PHE A 126 1.65 -6.33 -9.80
C PHE A 126 0.54 -6.38 -8.73
N VAL A 127 0.97 -6.62 -7.49
CA VAL A 127 0.19 -6.50 -6.26
C VAL A 127 0.78 -5.37 -5.42
N CYS A 128 -0.07 -4.52 -4.85
CA CYS A 128 0.35 -3.46 -3.95
C CYS A 128 -0.42 -3.56 -2.63
N VAL A 129 0.32 -3.72 -1.53
CA VAL A 129 -0.18 -3.55 -0.17
C VAL A 129 -0.07 -2.06 0.15
N GLY A 130 -1.22 -1.40 0.26
CA GLY A 130 -1.36 0.05 0.37
C GLY A 130 -0.99 0.63 1.73
N GLY A 131 -0.50 -0.17 2.68
CA GLY A 131 -0.21 0.25 4.05
C GLY A 131 -1.36 -0.06 5.01
N ASP A 132 -1.16 0.27 6.28
CA ASP A 132 -2.06 0.01 7.40
C ASP A 132 -2.42 -1.48 7.49
N ILE A 133 -1.37 -2.29 7.61
CA ILE A 133 -1.44 -3.75 7.65
C ILE A 133 -2.04 -4.21 8.97
N TYR A 134 -1.79 -3.48 10.05
CA TYR A 134 -2.23 -3.82 11.40
C TYR A 134 -2.53 -2.56 12.20
N ASP A 135 -3.18 -2.70 13.35
CA ASP A 135 -3.68 -1.57 14.14
C ASP A 135 -2.60 -0.63 14.70
N GLY A 136 -1.31 -0.98 14.63
CA GLY A 136 -0.22 -0.14 15.15
C GLY A 136 -0.12 -0.08 16.68
N ARG A 137 -0.87 -0.92 17.42
CA ARG A 137 -1.18 -0.74 18.85
C ARG A 137 -0.52 -1.73 19.81
N HIS A 138 0.57 -2.38 19.42
CA HIS A 138 1.24 -3.36 20.27
C HIS A 138 2.08 -2.68 21.36
N ALA A 139 1.51 -2.59 22.57
CA ALA A 139 2.09 -1.93 23.74
C ALA A 139 2.59 -2.90 24.83
N GLU A 140 2.33 -4.20 24.66
CA GLU A 140 2.78 -5.25 25.55
C GLU A 140 4.31 -5.45 25.53
N GLU A 141 4.85 -6.25 26.46
CA GLU A 141 6.26 -6.65 26.42
C GLU A 141 6.55 -7.35 25.07
N ASN A 142 7.62 -6.91 24.38
CA ASN A 142 7.95 -7.30 23.00
C ASN A 142 6.98 -6.80 21.92
N GLY A 143 6.18 -5.76 22.19
CA GLY A 143 5.18 -5.23 21.25
C GLY A 143 5.73 -4.93 19.85
N LYS A 144 6.90 -4.31 19.74
CA LYS A 144 7.56 -4.09 18.43
C LYS A 144 7.84 -5.38 17.67
N ALA A 145 8.36 -6.39 18.37
CA ALA A 145 8.66 -7.68 17.74
C ALA A 145 7.38 -8.40 17.28
N ASN A 146 6.29 -8.30 18.06
CA ASN A 146 4.99 -8.83 17.67
C ASN A 146 4.42 -8.12 16.44
N ALA A 147 4.48 -6.79 16.40
CA ALA A 147 4.10 -5.98 15.25
C ALA A 147 4.89 -6.37 13.99
N MET A 148 6.22 -6.45 14.10
CA MET A 148 7.09 -6.91 13.02
C MET A 148 6.75 -8.33 12.55
N GLN A 149 6.33 -9.22 13.45
CA GLN A 149 5.93 -10.59 13.08
C GLN A 149 4.63 -10.60 12.28
N ILE A 150 3.66 -9.73 12.59
CA ILE A 150 2.41 -9.62 11.80
C ILE A 150 2.73 -9.19 10.37
N ILE A 151 3.53 -8.12 10.21
CA ILE A 151 3.95 -7.63 8.89
C ILE A 151 4.72 -8.72 8.14
N ARG A 152 5.63 -9.42 8.83
CA ARG A 152 6.40 -10.53 8.26
C ARG A 152 5.50 -11.66 7.74
N ASN A 153 4.46 -12.05 8.49
CA ASN A 153 3.54 -13.10 8.05
C ASN A 153 2.82 -12.72 6.74
N VAL A 154 2.44 -11.45 6.59
CA VAL A 154 1.84 -10.93 5.35
C VAL A 154 2.83 -10.98 4.19
N ALA A 155 4.07 -10.51 4.41
CA ALA A 155 5.14 -10.59 3.41
C ALA A 155 5.45 -12.04 3.00
N GLU A 156 5.44 -12.97 3.95
CA GLU A 156 5.66 -14.40 3.69
C GLU A 156 4.54 -15.01 2.84
N ILE A 157 3.27 -14.71 3.11
CA ILE A 157 2.16 -15.13 2.24
C ILE A 157 2.38 -14.59 0.82
N LEU A 158 2.60 -13.27 0.69
CA LEU A 158 2.76 -12.62 -0.61
C LEU A 158 4.05 -13.04 -1.34
N SER A 159 5.04 -13.59 -0.64
CA SER A 159 6.28 -14.09 -1.26
C SER A 159 6.05 -15.28 -2.20
N THR A 160 4.87 -15.90 -2.12
CA THR A 160 4.42 -16.96 -3.04
C THR A 160 3.75 -16.42 -4.31
N CYS A 161 3.63 -15.10 -4.46
CA CYS A 161 3.17 -14.45 -5.67
C CYS A 161 4.23 -14.51 -6.78
N ASN A 162 3.82 -14.82 -8.01
CA ASN A 162 4.66 -14.83 -9.20
C ASN A 162 4.74 -13.46 -9.91
N LYS A 163 4.07 -12.45 -9.35
CA LYS A 163 4.07 -11.06 -9.83
C LYS A 163 4.90 -10.17 -8.89
N PRO A 164 5.31 -8.98 -9.35
CA PRO A 164 5.81 -7.93 -8.46
C PRO A 164 4.86 -7.65 -7.30
N VAL A 165 5.43 -7.52 -6.10
CA VAL A 165 4.70 -7.16 -4.86
C VAL A 165 5.35 -5.90 -4.29
N PHE A 166 4.53 -4.91 -3.96
CA PHE A 166 4.94 -3.65 -3.37
C PHE A 166 4.28 -3.47 -2.00
N PHE A 167 5.03 -2.92 -1.05
CA PHE A 167 4.54 -2.48 0.24
C PHE A 167 4.67 -0.97 0.35
N LEU A 168 3.56 -0.28 0.55
CA LEU A 168 3.52 1.10 0.99
C LEU A 168 3.47 1.14 2.51
N HIS A 169 3.96 2.23 3.08
CA HIS A 169 3.96 2.44 4.53
C HIS A 169 2.77 3.33 4.91
N GLY A 170 1.85 2.78 5.70
CA GLY A 170 0.73 3.51 6.30
C GLY A 170 1.11 4.17 7.62
N ASN A 171 0.20 4.95 8.21
CA ASN A 171 0.50 5.64 9.47
C ASN A 171 0.44 4.71 10.69
N HIS A 172 -0.19 3.54 10.60
CA HIS A 172 -0.21 2.55 11.68
C HIS A 172 1.00 1.61 11.68
N ASP A 173 1.72 1.54 10.56
CA ASP A 173 2.67 0.47 10.29
C ASP A 173 3.99 0.55 11.09
N ASP A 174 4.27 1.68 11.74
CA ASP A 174 5.48 1.87 12.56
C ASP A 174 5.28 1.49 14.04
N ASN A 175 4.09 1.03 14.42
CA ASN A 175 3.68 0.73 15.81
C ASN A 175 3.61 1.95 16.74
N SER A 176 3.67 3.16 16.21
CA SER A 176 3.58 4.38 17.02
C SER A 176 2.28 4.42 17.83
N PHE A 177 1.17 3.93 17.29
CA PHE A 177 -0.14 3.89 17.94
C PHE A 177 -0.19 3.08 19.24
N SER A 178 0.85 2.31 19.58
CA SER A 178 1.05 1.71 20.91
C SER A 178 0.99 2.76 22.03
N ALA A 179 1.39 4.00 21.75
CA ALA A 179 1.28 5.11 22.70
C ALA A 179 -0.17 5.49 23.06
N GLN A 180 -1.17 5.10 22.25
CA GLN A 180 -2.59 5.27 22.61
C GLN A 180 -3.05 4.24 23.65
N VAL A 181 -2.34 3.12 23.77
CA VAL A 181 -2.59 2.09 24.78
C VAL A 181 -1.79 2.39 26.06
N ASP A 182 -0.52 2.74 25.92
CA ASP A 182 0.34 3.21 27.02
C ASP A 182 1.12 4.47 26.61
N GLY A 183 0.73 5.61 27.15
CA GLY A 183 1.33 6.91 26.83
C GLY A 183 2.82 7.04 27.16
N ASN A 184 3.39 6.15 27.98
CA ASN A 184 4.83 6.14 28.24
C ASN A 184 5.66 5.62 27.06
N LEU A 185 5.01 4.98 26.09
CA LEU A 185 5.66 4.47 24.88
C LEU A 185 5.79 5.55 23.80
N LEU A 186 5.23 6.73 24.02
CA LEU A 186 5.37 7.85 23.09
C LEU A 186 6.87 8.18 22.94
N TYR A 187 7.36 8.16 21.69
CA TYR A 187 8.77 8.27 21.31
C TYR A 187 9.68 7.09 21.67
N SER A 188 9.22 6.05 22.38
CA SER A 188 10.10 4.95 22.76
C SER A 188 10.60 4.15 21.56
N ALA A 189 11.90 4.23 21.24
CA ALA A 189 12.49 3.53 20.10
C ALA A 189 12.42 1.98 20.22
N ASP A 190 12.25 1.47 21.45
CA ASP A 190 12.04 0.04 21.70
C ASP A 190 10.67 -0.46 21.18
N TYR A 191 9.73 0.44 20.95
CA TYR A 191 8.35 0.13 20.56
C TYR A 191 7.99 0.56 19.14
N ILE A 192 8.82 1.37 18.49
CA ILE A 192 8.56 1.91 17.17
C ILE A 192 9.47 1.22 16.15
N ILE A 193 8.88 0.75 15.05
CA ILE A 193 9.56 0.12 13.93
C ILE A 193 10.27 1.21 13.13
N ASN A 194 11.60 1.13 13.04
CA ASN A 194 12.38 2.07 12.23
C ASN A 194 12.42 1.65 10.75
N LYS A 195 13.00 2.49 9.87
CA LYS A 195 13.01 2.23 8.42
C LYS A 195 13.80 0.98 8.00
N GLU A 196 14.86 0.62 8.72
CA GLU A 196 15.65 -0.59 8.45
C GLU A 196 14.86 -1.84 8.84
N GLU A 197 14.19 -1.78 10.00
CA GLU A 197 13.29 -2.82 10.49
C GLU A 197 12.11 -3.01 9.53
N TRP A 198 11.46 -1.93 9.09
CA TRP A 198 10.39 -1.97 8.07
C TRP A 198 10.84 -2.66 6.79
N TYR A 199 11.99 -2.28 6.22
CA TYR A 199 12.55 -2.94 5.03
C TYR A 199 12.74 -4.45 5.26
N SER A 200 13.27 -4.83 6.42
CA SER A 200 13.60 -6.23 6.75
C SER A 200 12.38 -7.16 6.83
N VAL A 201 11.19 -6.61 7.09
CA VAL A 201 9.92 -7.35 7.17
C VAL A 201 9.02 -7.14 5.94
N THR A 202 9.42 -6.31 4.98
CA THR A 202 8.65 -6.03 3.76
C THR A 202 9.49 -6.26 2.50
N MET A 203 10.08 -5.21 1.94
CA MET A 203 10.73 -5.22 0.62
C MET A 203 12.01 -6.05 0.57
N ALA A 204 12.58 -6.47 1.71
CA ALA A 204 13.66 -7.48 1.75
C ALA A 204 13.24 -8.85 1.16
N TYR A 205 11.94 -9.16 1.11
CA TYR A 205 11.41 -10.34 0.41
C TYR A 205 11.31 -10.15 -1.11
N PHE A 206 11.37 -8.90 -1.57
CA PHE A 206 11.13 -8.50 -2.95
C PHE A 206 12.18 -7.51 -3.49
N PRO A 207 13.50 -7.68 -3.20
CA PRO A 207 14.51 -6.66 -3.50
C PRO A 207 14.64 -6.37 -5.00
N GLN A 208 14.31 -7.35 -5.86
CA GLN A 208 14.32 -7.21 -7.31
C GLN A 208 13.25 -6.24 -7.86
N TYR A 209 12.28 -5.87 -7.04
CA TYR A 209 11.17 -4.99 -7.42
C TYR A 209 11.28 -3.58 -6.80
N ALA A 210 12.33 -3.31 -6.04
CA ALA A 210 12.50 -2.08 -5.27
C ALA A 210 13.70 -1.24 -5.76
N ALA A 211 13.63 -0.70 -6.98
CA ALA A 211 14.74 0.07 -7.54
C ALA A 211 14.91 1.40 -6.80
N GLU A 212 16.18 1.73 -6.50
CA GLU A 212 16.56 2.92 -5.72
C GLU A 212 15.79 3.01 -4.39
N TYR A 213 15.58 1.87 -3.72
CA TYR A 213 14.87 1.83 -2.45
C TYR A 213 15.55 2.70 -1.40
N GLU A 214 14.76 3.55 -0.77
CA GLU A 214 15.21 4.40 0.31
C GLU A 214 14.05 4.64 1.28
N HIS A 215 14.21 4.20 2.53
CA HIS A 215 13.28 4.51 3.63
C HIS A 215 11.78 4.30 3.32
N GLY A 216 11.44 3.20 2.63
CA GLY A 216 10.04 2.87 2.30
C GLY A 216 9.54 3.41 0.96
N TYR A 217 10.31 4.21 0.23
CA TYR A 217 9.98 4.64 -1.13
C TYR A 217 10.95 4.06 -2.17
N PHE A 218 10.44 3.78 -3.37
CA PHE A 218 11.17 3.14 -4.47
C PHE A 218 10.38 3.24 -5.78
N TYR A 219 10.95 2.79 -6.89
CA TYR A 219 10.19 2.63 -8.13
C TYR A 219 10.41 1.26 -8.79
N TYR A 220 9.52 0.92 -9.71
CA TYR A 220 9.61 -0.26 -10.56
C TYR A 220 9.15 0.05 -11.99
N ASP A 221 9.97 -0.27 -12.97
CA ASP A 221 9.60 -0.16 -14.39
C ASP A 221 8.85 -1.42 -14.84
N LEU A 222 7.59 -1.28 -15.24
CA LEU A 222 6.78 -2.41 -15.72
C LEU A 222 7.33 -2.94 -17.06
N PRO A 223 7.74 -4.22 -17.12
CA PRO A 223 8.26 -4.80 -18.36
C PRO A 223 7.25 -4.67 -19.51
N GLY A 224 7.69 -4.10 -20.62
CA GLY A 224 6.90 -4.01 -21.85
C GLY A 224 5.77 -2.97 -21.88
N LYS A 225 5.47 -2.26 -20.77
CA LYS A 225 4.33 -1.31 -20.71
C LYS A 225 4.72 0.18 -20.79
N ASN A 226 6.02 0.49 -20.81
CA ASN A 226 6.54 1.86 -20.76
C ASN A 226 5.87 2.71 -19.65
N VAL A 227 5.67 2.06 -18.50
CA VAL A 227 5.11 2.65 -17.29
C VAL A 227 6.07 2.39 -16.14
N ARG A 228 6.29 3.41 -15.31
CA ARG A 228 7.00 3.30 -14.03
C ARG A 228 6.02 3.45 -12.89
N VAL A 229 5.98 2.46 -12.00
CA VAL A 229 5.29 2.55 -10.72
C VAL A 229 6.23 3.21 -9.72
N VAL A 230 5.77 4.26 -9.05
CA VAL A 230 6.52 4.99 -8.02
C VAL A 230 5.78 4.82 -6.70
N CYS A 231 6.42 4.15 -5.75
CA CYS A 231 5.89 3.91 -4.41
C CYS A 231 6.48 4.97 -3.48
N LEU A 232 5.61 5.79 -2.89
CA LEU A 232 5.99 6.85 -1.95
C LEU A 232 5.72 6.40 -0.52
N ASN A 233 6.51 6.94 0.42
CA ASN A 233 6.29 6.81 1.85
C ASN A 233 5.68 8.11 2.36
N MET A 234 4.38 8.12 2.64
CA MET A 234 3.72 9.27 3.28
C MET A 234 4.07 9.41 4.76
N SER A 235 4.57 8.37 5.41
CA SER A 235 4.96 8.37 6.83
C SER A 235 6.48 8.48 6.95
N ASP A 236 7.09 9.37 6.15
CA ASP A 236 8.54 9.59 6.08
C ASP A 236 9.06 10.37 7.29
N SER A 237 8.77 9.83 8.48
CA SER A 237 9.17 10.40 9.76
C SER A 237 10.67 10.23 10.02
N ASP A 238 11.25 11.19 10.75
CA ASP A 238 12.62 11.10 11.21
C ASP A 238 12.76 10.09 12.37
N ASP A 239 13.27 8.92 12.04
CA ASP A 239 13.49 7.81 12.97
C ASP A 239 14.82 7.89 13.76
N THR A 240 15.51 9.04 13.75
CA THR A 240 16.73 9.21 14.55
C THR A 240 16.45 9.08 16.05
N VAL A 241 17.29 8.31 16.74
CA VAL A 241 17.13 8.04 18.18
C VAL A 241 18.11 8.86 19.01
N VAL A 242 17.59 9.65 19.94
CA VAL A 242 18.37 10.43 20.92
C VAL A 242 17.91 10.05 22.32
N ASN A 243 18.84 9.57 23.16
CA ASN A 243 18.54 9.12 24.53
C ASN A 243 17.44 8.04 24.64
N GLY A 244 17.28 7.20 23.61
CA GLY A 244 16.26 6.14 23.58
C GLY A 244 14.90 6.58 23.00
N GLU A 245 14.76 7.85 22.63
CA GLU A 245 13.55 8.41 22.05
C GLU A 245 13.73 8.69 20.55
N GLN A 246 12.73 8.37 19.72
CA GLN A 246 12.65 8.78 18.32
C GLN A 246 12.36 10.27 18.19
N ASN A 247 12.89 10.91 17.16
CA ASN A 247 12.73 12.34 16.93
C ASN A 247 11.31 12.70 16.45
N GLU A 248 10.70 11.87 15.61
CA GLU A 248 9.34 12.02 15.12
C GLU A 248 8.56 10.71 15.22
N MET A 249 7.23 10.79 15.09
CA MET A 249 6.32 9.63 15.19
C MET A 249 5.46 9.54 13.94
N GLY A 250 5.32 8.35 13.34
CA GLY A 250 4.47 8.13 12.17
C GLY A 250 3.01 8.54 12.41
N MET A 251 2.43 8.25 13.59
CA MET A 251 1.05 8.67 13.90
C MET A 251 0.77 10.17 13.83
N TYR A 252 1.82 11.00 13.88
CA TYR A 252 1.70 12.47 13.85
C TYR A 252 2.37 13.08 12.62
N PHE A 253 3.08 12.28 11.83
CA PHE A 253 3.77 12.75 10.64
C PHE A 253 3.10 12.21 9.39
N TYR A 254 2.20 13.04 8.85
CA TYR A 254 1.64 12.83 7.53
C TYR A 254 2.38 13.72 6.53
N GLY A 255 3.25 13.13 5.70
CA GLY A 255 3.84 13.71 4.48
C GLY A 255 5.26 13.24 4.13
N TYR A 256 5.97 14.05 3.37
CA TYR A 256 7.18 13.66 2.63
C TYR A 256 8.34 14.57 3.03
N LYS A 257 9.52 14.02 3.32
CA LYS A 257 10.70 14.85 3.59
C LYS A 257 11.26 15.41 2.29
N ASP A 258 11.99 16.51 2.40
CA ASP A 258 12.69 17.14 1.26
C ASP A 258 13.52 16.13 0.48
N LYS A 259 14.16 15.19 1.18
CA LYS A 259 14.95 14.12 0.57
C LYS A 259 14.13 13.23 -0.37
N GLN A 260 12.90 12.87 0.02
CA GLN A 260 12.02 12.07 -0.81
C GLN A 260 11.48 12.87 -2.00
N ILE A 261 11.21 14.17 -1.82
CA ILE A 261 10.85 15.07 -2.93
C ILE A 261 12.00 15.20 -3.93
N ASP A 262 13.23 15.41 -3.45
CA ASP A 262 14.42 15.47 -4.30
C ASP A 262 14.66 14.15 -5.04
N TRP A 263 14.52 13.02 -4.34
CA TRP A 263 14.60 11.69 -4.95
C TRP A 263 13.52 11.48 -6.02
N LEU A 264 12.28 11.91 -5.78
CA LEU A 264 11.18 11.81 -6.73
C LEU A 264 11.52 12.54 -8.03
N LEU A 265 12.01 13.77 -7.92
CA LEU A 265 12.35 14.61 -9.08
C LEU A 265 13.61 14.13 -9.80
N ASP A 266 14.66 13.77 -9.06
CA ASP A 266 15.99 13.50 -9.62
C ASP A 266 16.18 12.04 -10.05
N LYS A 267 15.39 11.11 -9.50
CA LYS A 267 15.54 9.65 -9.70
C LYS A 267 14.28 9.03 -10.29
N ALA A 268 13.15 9.12 -9.58
CA ALA A 268 11.93 8.43 -9.99
C ALA A 268 11.40 9.02 -11.30
N PHE A 269 11.38 10.36 -11.43
CA PHE A 269 10.92 11.09 -12.62
C PHE A 269 12.00 11.35 -13.67
N ALA A 270 13.15 10.67 -13.60
CA ALA A 270 14.25 10.87 -14.54
C ALA A 270 13.96 10.41 -15.99
N ARG A 271 12.86 9.68 -16.23
CA ARG A 271 12.49 9.10 -17.53
C ARG A 271 11.42 9.94 -18.25
N GLU A 272 11.84 10.79 -19.17
CA GLU A 272 10.91 11.60 -19.97
C GLU A 272 10.02 10.76 -20.93
N ASP A 273 10.40 9.51 -21.20
CA ASP A 273 9.76 8.67 -22.21
C ASP A 273 8.65 7.77 -21.66
N CYS A 274 8.40 7.75 -20.34
CA CYS A 274 7.46 6.83 -19.70
C CYS A 274 6.25 7.52 -19.06
N ARG A 275 5.21 6.73 -18.79
CA ARG A 275 4.08 7.16 -17.94
C ARG A 275 4.34 6.77 -16.49
N TYR A 276 3.87 7.57 -15.54
CA TYR A 276 4.03 7.30 -14.12
C TYR A 276 2.72 6.84 -13.48
N LEU A 277 2.82 5.83 -12.63
CA LEU A 277 1.76 5.41 -11.71
C LEU A 277 2.25 5.63 -10.28
N ILE A 278 1.68 6.61 -9.58
CA ILE A 278 2.11 7.00 -8.23
C ILE A 278 1.24 6.30 -7.21
N MET A 279 1.87 5.58 -6.29
CA MET A 279 1.24 4.82 -5.22
C MET A 279 1.67 5.41 -3.88
N SER A 280 0.70 5.73 -3.03
CA SER A 280 0.88 6.19 -1.65
C SER A 280 -0.25 5.61 -0.80
N HIS A 281 -0.04 5.45 0.51
CA HIS A 281 -1.08 5.03 1.44
C HIS A 281 -2.18 6.10 1.52
N ASP A 282 -1.83 7.28 2.03
CA ASP A 282 -2.79 8.36 2.17
C ASP A 282 -2.84 9.26 0.93
N ALA A 283 -4.03 9.81 0.69
CA ALA A 283 -4.34 10.59 -0.48
C ALA A 283 -3.83 12.03 -0.29
N PHE A 284 -2.98 12.48 -1.23
CA PHE A 284 -2.40 13.83 -1.25
C PHE A 284 -3.43 14.95 -1.43
N ASP A 285 -4.72 14.65 -1.54
CA ASP A 285 -5.83 15.60 -1.64
C ASP A 285 -6.54 15.83 -0.28
N TYR A 286 -6.25 15.06 0.77
CA TYR A 286 -6.78 15.28 2.12
C TYR A 286 -5.91 16.30 2.91
N PRO A 287 -6.44 17.48 3.31
CA PRO A 287 -5.64 18.51 3.97
C PRO A 287 -5.58 18.37 5.50
N GLU A 288 -6.44 17.55 6.10
CA GLU A 288 -6.51 17.39 7.56
C GLU A 288 -5.48 16.37 8.04
N GLY A 289 -4.77 16.67 9.13
CA GLY A 289 -3.75 15.78 9.72
C GLY A 289 -2.31 16.04 9.25
N TYR A 290 -2.11 16.72 8.13
CA TYR A 290 -0.80 17.08 7.59
C TYR A 290 -0.22 18.32 8.29
N ASN A 291 1.06 18.26 8.68
CA ASN A 291 1.76 19.44 9.18
C ASN A 291 2.17 20.36 8.00
N VAL A 292 2.33 21.66 8.25
CA VAL A 292 2.70 22.65 7.20
C VAL A 292 4.08 22.42 6.56
N SER A 293 4.93 21.58 7.17
CA SER A 293 6.28 21.23 6.72
C SER A 293 6.37 19.86 6.04
N SER A 294 5.23 19.24 5.70
CA SER A 294 5.20 17.84 5.27
C SER A 294 5.26 17.65 3.76
N ASN A 295 5.60 18.70 2.99
CA ASN A 295 5.64 18.70 1.52
C ASN A 295 4.40 18.10 0.82
N ARG A 296 3.25 17.98 1.49
CA ARG A 296 2.02 17.49 0.86
C ARG A 296 1.58 18.41 -0.27
N ASP A 297 1.57 19.73 -0.03
CA ASP A 297 1.22 20.72 -1.05
C ASP A 297 2.27 20.75 -2.17
N THR A 298 3.55 20.64 -1.82
CA THR A 298 4.66 20.48 -2.77
C THR A 298 4.41 19.29 -3.70
N LEU A 299 4.08 18.11 -3.15
CA LEU A 299 3.77 16.91 -3.94
C LEU A 299 2.51 17.10 -4.78
N HIS A 300 1.44 17.64 -4.19
CA HIS A 300 0.20 17.94 -4.92
C HIS A 300 0.47 18.82 -6.14
N ASP A 301 1.29 19.86 -6.00
CA ASP A 301 1.64 20.77 -7.09
C ASP A 301 2.54 20.10 -8.13
N ILE A 302 3.49 19.25 -7.70
CA ILE A 302 4.30 18.41 -8.61
C ILE A 302 3.40 17.50 -9.46
N LEU A 303 2.46 16.79 -8.82
CA LEU A 303 1.56 15.86 -9.49
C LEU A 303 0.57 16.61 -10.40
N THR A 304 0.06 17.76 -9.96
CA THR A 304 -0.79 18.63 -10.78
C THR A 304 -0.05 19.13 -12.00
N ALA A 305 1.20 19.56 -11.86
CA ALA A 305 2.03 19.99 -12.98
C ALA A 305 2.29 18.84 -13.96
N ALA A 306 2.62 17.64 -13.46
CA ALA A 306 2.81 16.46 -14.29
C ALA A 306 1.55 16.10 -15.09
N TYR A 307 0.39 16.08 -14.41
CA TYR A 307 -0.91 15.75 -15.00
C TYR A 307 -1.37 16.79 -16.02
N THR A 308 -1.21 18.08 -15.72
CA THR A 308 -1.60 19.19 -16.61
C THR A 308 -0.55 19.52 -17.67
N HIS A 309 0.57 18.79 -17.68
CA HIS A 309 1.70 19.01 -18.59
C HIS A 309 2.28 20.42 -18.50
N GLN A 310 2.33 20.97 -17.29
CA GLN A 310 2.90 22.28 -17.00
C GLN A 310 4.26 22.12 -16.31
N ASN A 311 5.10 23.15 -16.40
CA ASN A 311 6.31 23.20 -15.62
C ASN A 311 5.94 23.46 -14.16
N TYR A 312 6.39 22.58 -13.26
CA TYR A 312 6.43 22.88 -11.84
C TYR A 312 7.52 23.94 -11.59
N ASN A 313 7.15 25.05 -10.95
CA ASN A 313 8.08 26.11 -10.56
C ASN A 313 7.93 26.34 -9.05
N ASN A 314 8.92 25.90 -8.28
CA ASN A 314 9.10 26.32 -6.89
C ASN A 314 9.62 27.75 -6.78
#